data_AF-A0A4P8IB16-F1
#
_entry.id   AF-A0A4P8IB16-F1
#
_cell.length_a   1.000
_cell.length_b   1.000
_cell.length_c   1.000
_cell.angle_alpha   90.00
_cell.angle_beta   90.00
_cell.angle_gamma   90.00
#
_symmetry.space_group_name_H-M   'P 1'
#
loop_
_entity.id
_entity.type
_entity.pdbx_description
1 polymer ?
#
loop_
_entity_poly.entity_id
_entity_poly.type
_entity_poly.pdbx_seq_one_letter_code
_entity_poly.pdbx_strand_id
1 'polypeptide(L)'
;MKARDTKLPETVQHYTEKDDGNRFVYHQKDLDATQKTVLVMKDAEILVGICDSTGDFDDTSEYQLLIRLLKERTILGDDGVRRLRKKKKLKNHPKSC
;
A
#
# COMPACT_ATOMS: atom_id res chain seq x y z
N MET A 1 22.99 4.50 -3.87
CA MET A 1 22.13 4.17 -2.71
C MET A 1 22.91 3.19 -1.85
N LYS A 2 23.13 3.48 -0.56
CA LYS A 2 23.67 2.46 0.34
C LYS A 2 22.57 1.42 0.56
N ALA A 3 22.88 0.14 0.33
CA ALA A 3 22.00 -0.92 0.75
C ALA A 3 21.88 -0.85 2.28
N ARG A 4 20.67 -0.61 2.78
CA ARG A 4 20.37 -0.66 4.20
C ARG A 4 20.06 -2.12 4.51
N ASP A 5 20.76 -2.73 5.48
CA ASP A 5 20.62 -4.15 5.86
C ASP A 5 19.31 -4.42 6.62
N THR A 6 18.17 -4.04 6.04
CA THR A 6 16.84 -4.30 6.59
C THR A 6 16.32 -5.62 6.05
N LYS A 7 16.18 -6.63 6.90
CA LYS A 7 15.59 -7.92 6.51
C LYS A 7 14.09 -7.76 6.31
N LEU A 8 13.64 -7.97 5.07
CA LEU A 8 12.22 -8.01 4.73
C LEU A 8 11.63 -9.41 4.97
N PRO A 9 10.40 -9.51 5.48
CA PRO A 9 9.65 -10.77 5.50
C PRO A 9 9.48 -11.35 4.09
N GLU A 10 9.43 -12.69 3.97
CA GLU A 10 9.26 -13.39 2.68
C GLU A 10 8.04 -12.89 1.89
N THR A 11 6.94 -12.55 2.59
CA THR A 11 5.71 -12.08 1.97
C THR A 11 5.88 -10.78 1.20
N VAL A 12 6.83 -9.91 1.59
CA VAL A 12 7.07 -8.60 0.96
C VAL A 12 8.45 -8.53 0.28
N GLN A 13 9.21 -9.62 0.28
CA GLN A 13 10.54 -9.66 -0.34
C GLN A 13 10.48 -9.46 -1.85
N HIS A 14 9.40 -9.94 -2.49
CA HIS A 14 9.16 -9.82 -3.92
C HIS A 14 9.20 -8.37 -4.42
N TYR A 15 8.86 -7.36 -3.60
CA TYR A 15 8.96 -5.94 -3.98
C TYR A 15 10.38 -5.45 -4.26
N THR A 16 11.41 -6.24 -3.95
CA THR A 16 12.81 -5.95 -4.31
C THR A 16 13.22 -6.54 -5.67
N GLU A 17 12.39 -7.40 -6.25
CA GLU A 17 12.63 -8.01 -7.55
C GLU A 17 12.33 -7.02 -8.67
N LYS A 18 13.22 -6.94 -9.67
CA LYS A 18 13.10 -6.00 -10.79
C LYS A 18 11.84 -6.23 -11.65
N ASP A 19 11.36 -7.46 -11.72
CA ASP A 19 10.24 -7.88 -12.55
C ASP A 19 8.92 -8.05 -11.77
N ASP A 20 8.89 -7.64 -10.50
CA ASP A 20 7.77 -7.88 -9.60
C ASP A 20 6.44 -7.31 -10.11
N GLY A 21 6.45 -6.05 -10.55
CA GLY A 21 5.25 -5.39 -11.09
C GLY A 21 4.66 -6.14 -12.28
N ASN A 22 5.50 -6.66 -13.19
CA ASN A 22 5.04 -7.51 -14.28
C ASN A 22 4.48 -8.83 -13.73
N ARG A 23 5.18 -9.46 -12.80
CA ARG A 23 4.78 -10.76 -12.25
C ARG A 23 3.43 -10.68 -11.55
N PHE A 24 3.24 -9.70 -10.67
CA PHE A 24 2.00 -9.48 -9.93
C PHE A 24 0.81 -9.18 -10.86
N VAL A 25 1.02 -8.35 -11.88
CA VAL A 25 -0.04 -7.98 -12.83
C VAL A 25 -0.43 -9.16 -13.72
N TYR A 26 0.54 -9.91 -14.26
CA TYR A 26 0.29 -10.97 -15.24
C TYR A 26 -0.08 -12.33 -14.64
N HIS A 27 0.43 -12.69 -13.45
CA HIS A 27 0.20 -14.02 -12.86
C HIS A 27 -0.99 -14.07 -11.90
N GLN A 28 -1.54 -12.93 -11.50
CA GLN A 28 -2.72 -12.89 -10.63
C GLN A 28 -4.00 -12.59 -11.43
N LYS A 29 -4.23 -13.28 -12.55
CA LYS A 29 -5.42 -13.05 -13.40
C LYS A 29 -6.75 -13.37 -12.70
N ASP A 30 -6.70 -14.25 -11.70
CA ASP A 30 -7.88 -14.70 -10.96
C ASP A 30 -8.33 -13.70 -9.88
N LEU A 31 -7.47 -12.75 -9.52
CA LEU A 31 -7.80 -11.70 -8.55
C LEU A 31 -8.30 -10.46 -9.27
N ASP A 32 -9.47 -9.97 -8.86
CA ASP A 32 -9.98 -8.71 -9.36
C ASP A 32 -9.11 -7.53 -8.88
N ALA A 33 -9.25 -6.37 -9.53
CA ALA A 33 -8.46 -5.18 -9.20
C ALA A 33 -8.63 -4.72 -7.74
N THR A 34 -9.80 -4.96 -7.13
CA THR A 34 -10.06 -4.65 -5.73
C THR A 34 -9.30 -5.58 -4.80
N GLN A 35 -9.30 -6.89 -5.08
CA GLN A 35 -8.55 -7.88 -4.31
C GLN A 35 -7.04 -7.63 -4.40
N LYS A 36 -6.53 -7.33 -5.61
CA LYS A 36 -5.14 -6.90 -5.80
C LYS A 36 -4.81 -5.65 -4.98
N THR A 37 -5.70 -4.66 -4.99
CA THR A 37 -5.53 -3.44 -4.19
C THR A 37 -5.48 -3.76 -2.69
N VAL A 38 -6.34 -4.67 -2.20
CA VAL A 38 -6.33 -5.08 -0.79
C VAL A 38 -5.01 -5.75 -0.41
N LEU A 39 -4.48 -6.63 -1.26
CA LEU A 39 -3.19 -7.29 -1.01
C LEU A 39 -2.04 -6.29 -0.92
N VAL A 40 -1.91 -5.42 -1.92
CA VAL A 40 -0.87 -4.39 -1.95
C VAL A 40 -0.97 -3.45 -0.72
N MET A 41 -2.18 -3.13 -0.27
CA MET A 41 -2.39 -2.30 0.92
C MET A 41 -1.95 -3.01 2.21
N LYS A 42 -2.18 -4.33 2.32
CA LYS A 42 -1.70 -5.13 3.47
C LYS A 42 -0.19 -5.21 3.49
N ASP A 43 0.43 -5.44 2.34
CA ASP A 43 1.88 -5.49 2.24
C ASP A 43 2.51 -4.13 2.56
N ALA A 44 1.87 -3.04 2.11
CA ALA A 44 2.29 -1.69 2.45
C ALA A 44 2.26 -1.40 3.96
N GLU A 45 1.30 -1.96 4.71
CA GLU A 45 1.30 -1.85 6.17
C GLU A 45 2.51 -2.55 6.81
N ILE A 46 2.89 -3.72 6.30
CA ILE A 46 4.08 -4.45 6.76
C ILE A 46 5.34 -3.61 6.48
N LEU A 47 5.47 -3.09 5.26
CA LEU A 47 6.60 -2.27 4.85
C LEU A 47 6.71 -0.98 5.68
N VAL A 48 5.58 -0.31 5.95
CA VAL A 48 5.55 0.87 6.82
C VAL A 48 5.99 0.53 8.24
N GLY A 49 5.51 -0.58 8.82
CA GLY A 49 5.95 -1.00 10.15
C GLY A 49 7.46 -1.24 10.24
N ILE A 50 8.07 -1.79 9.18
CA ILE A 50 9.52 -1.99 9.10
C ILE A 50 10.24 -0.64 9.02
N CYS A 51 9.79 0.26 8.13
CA CYS A 51 10.41 1.56 7.95
C CYS A 51 10.29 2.44 9.21
N ASP A 52 9.10 2.53 9.80
CA ASP A 52 8.83 3.28 11.04
C ASP A 52 9.70 2.80 12.20
N SER A 53 10.03 1.51 12.27
CA SER A 53 10.85 0.95 13.36
C SER A 53 12.29 1.49 13.40
N THR A 54 12.79 1.97 12.25
CA THR A 54 14.17 2.44 12.09
C THR A 54 14.27 3.96 12.01
N GLY A 55 13.23 4.65 11.50
CA GLY A 55 13.28 6.07 11.15
C GLY A 55 14.20 6.40 9.95
N ASP A 56 14.87 5.41 9.37
CA ASP A 56 15.90 5.58 8.33
C ASP A 56 15.34 6.00 6.96
N PHE A 57 14.02 6.03 6.82
CA PHE A 57 13.31 6.29 5.58
C PHE A 57 12.46 7.56 5.62
N ASP A 58 12.45 8.30 6.74
CA ASP A 58 11.62 9.50 6.91
C ASP A 58 11.99 10.61 5.93
N ASP A 59 13.24 10.64 5.45
CA ASP A 59 13.76 11.56 4.45
C ASP A 59 13.43 11.15 3.00
N THR A 60 12.94 9.93 2.80
CA THR A 60 12.75 9.33 1.49
C THR A 60 11.36 9.68 0.95
N SER A 61 11.31 10.32 -0.22
CA SER A 61 10.05 10.82 -0.80
C SER A 61 9.05 9.69 -1.08
N GLU A 62 9.54 8.54 -1.52
CA GLU A 62 8.77 7.34 -1.82
C GLU A 62 8.06 6.82 -0.57
N TYR A 63 8.75 6.84 0.58
CA TYR A 63 8.19 6.44 1.86
C TYR A 63 7.07 7.39 2.31
N GLN A 64 7.30 8.69 2.20
CA GLN A 64 6.30 9.72 2.52
C GLN A 64 5.06 9.61 1.61
N LEU A 65 5.25 9.32 0.33
CA LEU A 65 4.15 9.08 -0.61
C LEU A 65 3.33 7.83 -0.24
N LEU A 66 4.00 6.75 0.17
CA LEU A 66 3.33 5.54 0.64
C LEU A 66 2.46 5.80 1.88
N ILE A 67 3.01 6.49 2.88
CA ILE A 67 2.27 6.90 4.07
C ILE A 67 1.05 7.75 3.69
N ARG A 68 1.25 8.74 2.81
CA ARG A 68 0.16 9.62 2.34
C ARG A 68 -0.94 8.82 1.65
N LEU A 69 -0.58 7.92 0.75
CA LEU A 69 -1.52 7.04 0.06
C LEU A 69 -2.34 6.22 1.06
N LEU A 70 -1.70 5.61 2.06
CA LEU A 70 -2.40 4.84 3.09
C LEU A 70 -3.37 5.70 3.89
N LYS A 71 -2.96 6.91 4.30
CA LYS A 71 -3.84 7.86 5.02
C LYS A 71 -5.06 8.28 4.18
N GLU A 72 -4.88 8.46 2.87
CA GLU A 72 -5.96 8.84 1.95
C GLU A 72 -6.91 7.67 1.63
N ARG A 73 -6.37 6.44 1.55
CA ARG A 73 -7.12 5.25 1.13
C ARG A 73 -7.69 4.43 2.28
N THR A 74 -7.20 4.61 3.50
CA THR A 74 -7.63 3.83 4.67
C THR A 74 -8.19 4.71 5.79
N ILE A 75 -8.84 4.07 6.74
CA ILE A 75 -9.25 4.61 8.03
C ILE A 75 -8.55 3.75 9.07
N LEU A 76 -7.86 4.39 10.02
CA LEU A 76 -7.32 3.70 11.18
C LEU A 76 -8.48 3.43 12.15
N GLY A 77 -8.75 2.17 12.44
CA GLY A 77 -9.73 1.78 13.46
C GLY A 77 -9.18 1.97 14.86
N ASP A 78 -10.07 1.93 15.85
CA ASP A 78 -9.69 2.00 17.28
C ASP A 78 -8.85 0.80 17.73
N ASP A 79 -8.86 -0.28 16.95
CA ASP A 79 -8.01 -1.47 17.09
C ASP A 79 -6.58 -1.27 16.54
N GLY A 80 -6.27 -0.08 16.02
CA GLY A 80 -5.00 0.21 15.35
C GLY A 80 -4.88 -0.41 13.95
N VAL A 81 -5.94 -1.06 13.45
CA VAL A 81 -5.92 -1.72 12.15
C VAL A 81 -6.48 -0.78 11.09
N ARG A 82 -5.76 -0.67 9.97
CA ARG A 82 -6.21 0.14 8.84
C ARG A 82 -7.23 -0.64 8.01
N ARG A 83 -8.30 0.05 7.62
CA ARG A 83 -9.40 -0.50 6.80
C ARG A 83 -9.63 0.39 5.59
N LEU A 84 -9.80 -0.18 4.40
CA LEU A 84 -10.06 0.59 3.19
C LEU A 84 -11.29 1.51 3.36
N ARG A 85 -11.16 2.76 2.94
CA ARG A 85 -12.30 3.67 2.82
C ARG A 85 -13.26 3.11 1.80
N LYS A 86 -14.51 2.86 2.21
CA LYS A 86 -15.59 2.63 1.26
C LYS A 86 -15.68 3.86 0.36
N LYS A 87 -15.55 3.65 -0.95
CA LYS A 87 -15.73 4.72 -1.95
C LYS A 87 -17.12 5.30 -1.71
N LYS A 88 -17.21 6.51 -1.14
CA LYS A 88 -18.46 7.26 -1.15
C LYS A 88 -18.81 7.41 -2.63
N LYS A 89 -19.88 6.77 -3.09
CA LYS A 89 -20.49 7.11 -4.36
C LYS A 89 -20.71 8.62 -4.27
N LEU A 90 -19.97 9.42 -5.03
CA LEU A 90 -20.34 10.81 -5.23
C LEU A 90 -21.79 10.71 -5.71
N LYS A 91 -22.75 11.09 -4.88
CA LYS A 91 -24.12 11.26 -5.35
C LYS A 91 -23.99 12.35 -6.40
N ASN A 92 -24.11 11.94 -7.66
CA ASN A 92 -24.20 12.86 -8.78
C ASN A 92 -25.25 13.89 -8.38
N HIS A 93 -24.82 15.14 -8.23
CA HIS A 93 -25.75 16.25 -8.12
C HIS A 93 -26.68 16.13 -9.33
N PRO A 94 -28.01 15.98 -9.16
CA PRO A 94 -28.89 16.09 -10.30
C PRO A 94 -28.66 17.48 -10.88
N LYS A 95 -28.14 17.54 -12.11
CA LYS A 95 -28.17 18.78 -12.88
C LYS A 95 -29.65 19.08 -13.04
N SER A 96 -30.15 20.09 -12.32
CA SER A 96 -31.45 20.66 -12.62
C SER A 96 -31.34 21.26 -14.02
N CYS A 97 -32.07 20.67 -14.97
CA CYS A 97 -32.57 21.43 -16.10
C CYS A 97 -33.63 22.41 -15.62
#